data_AF-A0A443SB33-F1
#
_entry.id   AF-A0A443SB33-F1
#
_cell.length_a   1.000
_cell.length_b   1.000
_cell.length_c   1.000
_cell.angle_alpha   90.00
_cell.angle_beta   90.00
_cell.angle_gamma   90.00
#
_symmetry.space_group_name_H-M   'P 1'
#
loop_
_entity.id
_entity.type
_entity.pdbx_description
1 polymer ?
#
loop_
_entity_poly.entity_id
_entity_poly.type
_entity_poly.pdbx_seq_one_letter_code
_entity_poly.pdbx_strand_id
1 'polypeptide(L)'
;MDRNEFLVLDYEFSRFSYRWTDLSVYFCELISNHFDFENEIDFNHYPNEEKRKYFINIYLNELKINFEQFDVKMDNECSLLFETDFGSMFIMFERMLFMLTHHSFELNETENLQIAKCQLQVYLYLKDAFKHKYNFYALLNDIDK
;
A
#
# COMPACT_ATOMS: atom_id res chain seq x y z
N MET A 1 -5.59 -8.51 32.37
CA MET A 1 -5.01 -8.57 31.02
C MET A 1 -5.05 -7.15 30.49
N ASP A 2 -3.89 -6.50 30.38
CA ASP A 2 -3.78 -5.25 29.66
C ASP A 2 -4.24 -5.51 28.23
N ARG A 3 -5.30 -4.84 27.79
CA ARG A 3 -5.65 -4.82 26.38
C ARG A 3 -4.73 -3.80 25.74
N ASN A 4 -3.82 -4.26 24.89
CA ASN A 4 -3.12 -3.40 23.95
C ASN A 4 -4.17 -2.89 22.94
N GLU A 5 -4.85 -1.81 23.31
CA GLU A 5 -5.84 -1.13 22.46
C GLU A 5 -5.10 -0.13 21.59
N PHE A 6 -5.27 -0.26 20.27
CA PHE A 6 -4.76 0.68 19.30
C PHE A 6 -5.89 1.62 18.87
N LEU A 7 -5.61 2.91 18.83
CA LEU A 7 -6.55 3.94 18.37
C LEU A 7 -6.00 4.57 17.09
N VAL A 8 -6.81 4.56 16.03
CA VAL A 8 -6.52 5.30 14.79
C VAL A 8 -7.06 6.72 14.97
N LEU A 9 -6.20 7.71 14.74
CA LEU A 9 -6.48 9.14 14.84
C LEU A 9 -6.24 9.81 13.48
N ASP A 10 -6.59 11.09 13.40
CA ASP A 10 -6.34 11.96 12.26
C ASP A 10 -7.06 11.54 10.95
N TYR A 11 -8.37 11.79 10.90
CA TYR A 11 -9.25 11.41 9.80
C TYR A 11 -9.34 12.48 8.70
N GLU A 12 -8.39 13.42 8.61
CA GLU A 12 -8.47 14.55 7.66
C GLU A 12 -8.50 14.11 6.19
N PHE A 13 -7.86 12.97 5.86
CA PHE A 13 -7.87 12.36 4.54
C PHE A 13 -8.89 11.22 4.38
N SER A 14 -9.73 10.98 5.39
CA SER A 14 -10.71 9.89 5.36
C SER A 14 -11.82 10.16 4.36
N ARG A 15 -12.05 9.20 3.47
CA ARG A 15 -13.07 9.25 2.42
C ARG A 15 -13.55 7.84 2.09
N PHE A 16 -14.72 7.73 1.46
CA PHE A 16 -15.08 6.48 0.80
C PHE A 16 -14.04 6.19 -0.30
N SER A 17 -13.34 5.07 -0.16
CA SER A 17 -12.25 4.64 -1.02
C SER A 17 -12.34 3.13 -1.27
N TYR A 18 -11.48 2.61 -2.13
CA TYR A 18 -11.34 1.17 -2.27
C TYR A 18 -10.60 0.61 -1.05
N ARG A 19 -11.01 -0.56 -0.55
CA ARG A 19 -10.38 -1.21 0.62
C ARG A 19 -8.86 -1.41 0.49
N TRP A 20 -8.36 -1.61 -0.72
CA TRP A 20 -6.95 -1.78 -0.97
C TRP A 20 -6.17 -0.50 -0.70
N THR A 21 -6.80 0.67 -0.74
CA THR A 21 -6.16 1.98 -0.54
C THR A 21 -5.51 2.04 0.84
N ASP A 22 -6.25 1.74 1.90
CA ASP A 22 -5.73 1.84 3.28
C ASP A 22 -4.65 0.78 3.55
N LEU A 23 -4.84 -0.45 3.04
CA LEU A 23 -3.83 -1.51 3.15
C LEU A 23 -2.53 -1.16 2.41
N SER A 24 -2.66 -0.57 1.22
CA SER A 24 -1.52 -0.15 0.40
C SER A 24 -0.74 0.97 1.08
N VAL A 25 -1.46 1.97 1.59
CA VAL A 25 -0.88 3.06 2.40
C VAL A 25 -0.13 2.45 3.58
N TYR A 26 -0.79 1.63 4.39
CA TYR A 26 -0.17 1.02 5.58
C TYR A 26 1.12 0.27 5.25
N PHE A 27 1.12 -0.61 4.24
CA PHE A 27 2.33 -1.35 3.88
C PHE A 27 3.46 -0.47 3.33
N CYS A 28 3.12 0.59 2.58
CA CYS A 28 4.09 1.56 2.11
C CYS A 28 4.57 2.54 3.19
N GLU A 29 3.83 2.73 4.29
CA GLU A 29 4.33 3.49 5.43
C GLU A 29 5.43 2.74 6.19
N LEU A 30 5.41 1.41 6.18
CA LEU A 30 6.39 0.61 6.92
C LEU A 30 7.84 0.78 6.44
N ILE A 31 8.05 1.25 5.20
CA ILE A 31 9.39 1.53 4.65
C ILE A 31 9.89 2.95 4.94
N SER A 32 9.01 3.82 5.44
CA SER A 32 9.32 5.23 5.65
C SER A 32 9.62 5.49 7.12
N ASN A 33 10.75 6.12 7.41
CA ASN A 33 11.04 6.62 8.75
C ASN A 33 10.74 8.12 8.83
N HIS A 34 9.61 8.47 9.43
CA HIS A 34 9.18 9.86 9.59
C HIS A 34 9.80 10.57 10.80
N PHE A 35 10.62 9.88 11.60
CA PHE A 35 11.27 10.45 12.77
C PHE A 35 12.63 11.07 12.45
N ASP A 36 13.28 10.64 11.36
CA ASP A 36 14.55 11.18 10.92
C ASP A 36 14.32 12.25 9.83
N PHE A 37 15.07 13.35 9.91
CA PHE A 37 15.00 14.46 8.95
C PHE A 37 15.51 14.07 7.55
N GLU A 38 16.26 12.98 7.46
CA GLU A 38 16.63 12.37 6.20
C GLU A 38 15.47 11.43 5.83
N ASN A 39 14.71 11.76 4.78
CA ASN A 39 13.61 10.94 4.26
C ASN A 39 14.15 9.60 3.72
N GLU A 40 14.55 8.72 4.64
CA GLU A 40 15.15 7.43 4.38
C GLU A 40 14.05 6.40 4.08
N ILE A 41 14.22 5.72 2.96
CA ILE A 41 13.43 4.54 2.62
C ILE A 41 14.27 3.30 2.92
N ASP A 42 13.77 2.41 3.76
CA ASP A 42 14.34 1.09 3.94
C ASP A 42 13.41 0.00 3.40
N PHE A 43 13.74 -0.49 2.21
CA PHE A 43 13.00 -1.57 1.56
C PHE A 43 12.99 -2.88 2.37
N ASN A 44 13.91 -3.09 3.32
CA ASN A 44 13.91 -4.28 4.17
C ASN A 44 12.72 -4.30 5.13
N HIS A 45 12.10 -3.15 5.40
CA HIS A 45 10.91 -3.05 6.23
C HIS A 45 9.61 -3.26 5.45
N TYR A 46 9.66 -3.32 4.11
CA TYR A 46 8.47 -3.66 3.34
C TYR A 46 8.06 -5.10 3.67
N PRO A 47 6.81 -5.35 4.10
CA PRO A 47 6.41 -6.70 4.50
C PRO A 47 6.50 -7.62 3.29
N ASN A 48 7.15 -8.77 3.45
CA ASN A 48 7.17 -9.80 2.41
C ASN A 48 5.76 -10.38 2.18
N GLU A 49 5.60 -11.18 1.12
CA GLU A 49 4.28 -11.72 0.74
C GLU A 49 3.60 -12.49 1.88
N GLU A 50 4.35 -13.31 2.64
CA GLU A 50 3.81 -14.09 3.76
C GLU A 50 3.24 -13.18 4.86
N LYS A 51 3.95 -12.12 5.23
CA LYS A 51 3.48 -11.13 6.21
C LYS A 51 2.26 -10.37 5.71
N ARG A 52 2.24 -9.98 4.42
CA ARG A 52 1.09 -9.31 3.81
C ARG A 52 -0.15 -10.20 3.80
N LYS A 53 0.00 -11.46 3.39
CA LYS A 53 -1.07 -12.48 3.43
C LYS A 53 -1.59 -12.70 4.84
N TYR A 54 -0.70 -12.82 5.82
CA TYR A 54 -1.09 -12.97 7.23
C TYR A 54 -1.95 -11.78 7.71
N PHE A 55 -1.51 -10.56 7.44
CA PHE A 55 -2.28 -9.36 7.80
C PHE A 55 -3.64 -9.31 7.08
N ILE A 56 -3.66 -9.58 5.77
CA ILE A 56 -4.87 -9.63 4.95
C ILE A 56 -5.87 -10.66 5.50
N ASN A 57 -5.41 -11.84 5.92
CA ASN A 57 -6.30 -12.85 6.50
C ASN A 57 -6.92 -12.39 7.82
N ILE A 58 -6.16 -11.72 8.69
CA ILE A 58 -6.72 -11.14 9.92
C ILE A 58 -7.77 -10.10 9.57
N TYR A 59 -7.45 -9.18 8.66
CA TYR A 59 -8.37 -8.15 8.17
C TYR A 59 -9.68 -8.76 7.62
N LEU A 60 -9.58 -9.77 6.74
CA LEU A 60 -10.74 -10.45 6.17
C LEU A 60 -11.57 -11.19 7.23
N ASN A 61 -10.92 -11.81 8.21
CA ASN A 61 -11.63 -12.46 9.31
C ASN A 61 -12.40 -11.46 10.18
N GLU A 62 -11.81 -10.30 10.48
CA GLU A 62 -12.51 -9.22 11.18
C GLU A 62 -13.68 -8.69 10.35
N LEU A 63 -13.50 -8.50 9.03
CA LEU A 63 -14.62 -8.10 8.17
C LEU A 63 -15.76 -9.12 8.19
N LYS A 64 -15.43 -10.42 8.09
CA LYS A 64 -16.41 -11.50 8.10
C LYS A 64 -17.22 -11.56 9.40
N ILE A 65 -16.61 -11.22 10.53
CA ILE A 65 -17.27 -11.22 11.85
C ILE A 65 -18.19 -10.00 11.98
N ASN A 66 -17.77 -8.84 11.47
CA ASN A 66 -18.40 -7.56 11.77
C ASN A 66 -19.33 -7.03 10.66
N PHE A 67 -19.28 -7.58 9.44
CA PHE A 67 -20.03 -7.08 8.30
C PHE A 67 -20.82 -8.19 7.58
N GLU A 68 -22.13 -8.00 7.48
CA GLU A 68 -23.05 -8.95 6.82
C GLU A 68 -22.80 -9.06 5.30
N GLN A 69 -22.16 -8.06 4.70
CA GLN A 69 -21.92 -7.95 3.25
C GLN A 69 -20.69 -8.73 2.78
N PHE A 70 -20.01 -9.46 3.67
CA PHE A 70 -18.82 -10.24 3.33
C PHE A 70 -19.13 -11.32 2.27
N ASP A 71 -18.52 -11.23 1.10
CA ASP A 71 -18.65 -12.19 0.02
C ASP A 71 -17.39 -13.03 -0.08
N VAL A 72 -17.45 -14.29 0.38
CA VAL A 72 -16.30 -15.23 0.36
C VAL A 72 -15.67 -15.39 -1.03
N LYS A 73 -16.41 -15.18 -2.12
CA LYS A 73 -15.87 -15.25 -3.48
C LYS A 73 -15.03 -14.02 -3.83
N MET A 74 -15.42 -12.83 -3.38
CA MET A 74 -14.70 -11.57 -3.64
C MET A 74 -13.67 -11.22 -2.54
N ASP A 75 -13.96 -11.63 -1.32
CA ASP A 75 -13.24 -11.30 -0.09
C ASP A 75 -12.33 -12.46 0.31
N ASN A 76 -11.40 -12.79 -0.58
CA ASN A 76 -10.38 -13.81 -0.36
C ASN A 76 -8.97 -13.21 -0.41
N GLU A 77 -8.04 -13.92 0.24
CA GLU A 77 -6.64 -13.52 0.38
C GLU A 77 -5.99 -13.18 -0.98
N CYS A 78 -6.16 -14.05 -1.99
CA CYS A 78 -5.55 -13.89 -3.30
C CYS A 78 -6.01 -12.60 -4.00
N SER A 79 -7.32 -12.33 -3.96
CA SER A 79 -7.92 -11.18 -4.63
C SER A 79 -7.50 -9.88 -3.94
N LEU A 80 -7.60 -9.83 -2.61
CA LEU A 80 -7.21 -8.63 -1.85
C LEU A 80 -5.69 -8.40 -1.89
N LEU A 81 -4.87 -9.45 -1.94
CA LEU A 81 -3.42 -9.31 -2.13
C LEU A 81 -3.10 -8.73 -3.50
N PHE A 82 -3.77 -9.18 -4.56
CA PHE A 82 -3.62 -8.60 -5.90
C PHE A 82 -4.04 -7.13 -5.93
N GLU A 83 -5.22 -6.81 -5.39
CA GLU A 83 -5.72 -5.42 -5.29
C GLU A 83 -4.72 -4.54 -4.53
N THR A 84 -4.15 -5.04 -3.43
CA THR A 84 -3.18 -4.31 -2.60
C THR A 84 -1.84 -4.16 -3.28
N ASP A 85 -1.30 -5.21 -3.92
CA ASP A 85 -0.03 -5.11 -4.65
C ASP A 85 -0.15 -4.12 -5.83
N PHE A 86 -1.32 -4.07 -6.50
CA PHE A 86 -1.62 -3.02 -7.49
C PHE A 86 -1.75 -1.63 -6.85
N GLY A 87 -2.52 -1.56 -5.76
CA GLY A 87 -2.79 -0.34 -5.01
C GLY A 87 -1.53 0.34 -4.49
N SER A 88 -0.57 -0.42 -3.96
CA SER A 88 0.69 0.12 -3.46
C SER A 88 1.49 0.85 -4.56
N MET A 89 1.50 0.33 -5.79
CA MET A 89 2.08 1.05 -6.92
C MET A 89 1.33 2.36 -7.19
N PHE A 90 0.00 2.28 -7.25
CA PHE A 90 -0.84 3.44 -7.55
C PHE A 90 -0.65 4.56 -6.51
N ILE A 91 -0.65 4.23 -5.23
CA ILE A 91 -0.50 5.19 -4.12
C ILE A 91 0.89 5.84 -4.14
N MET A 92 1.97 5.10 -4.40
CA MET A 92 3.30 5.70 -4.51
C MET A 92 3.39 6.66 -5.69
N PHE A 93 2.74 6.34 -6.81
CA PHE A 93 2.66 7.23 -7.96
C PHE A 93 1.83 8.49 -7.67
N GLU A 94 0.66 8.33 -7.03
CA GLU A 94 -0.21 9.45 -6.63
C GLU A 94 0.53 10.39 -5.67
N ARG A 95 1.22 9.85 -4.66
CA ARG A 95 2.01 10.63 -3.71
C ARG A 95 3.15 11.38 -4.38
N MET A 96 3.86 10.75 -5.32
CA MET A 96 4.91 11.42 -6.10
C MET A 96 4.33 12.63 -6.84
N LEU A 97 3.19 12.47 -7.51
CA LEU A 97 2.54 13.59 -8.19
C LEU A 97 2.07 14.66 -7.21
N PHE A 98 1.56 14.27 -6.05
CA PHE A 98 1.17 15.19 -4.99
C PHE A 98 2.38 16.05 -4.56
N MET A 99 3.53 15.45 -4.26
CA MET A 99 4.75 16.18 -3.87
C MET A 99 5.29 17.11 -4.96
N LEU A 100 5.09 16.78 -6.24
CA LEU A 100 5.50 17.63 -7.36
C LEU A 100 4.55 18.79 -7.63
N THR A 101 3.29 18.70 -7.19
CA THR A 101 2.24 19.69 -7.48
C THR A 101 1.89 20.55 -6.27
N HIS A 102 2.04 20.01 -5.07
CA HIS A 102 1.83 20.73 -3.83
C HIS A 102 3.15 21.32 -3.35
N HIS A 103 3.28 22.64 -3.49
CA HIS A 103 4.22 23.38 -2.68
C HIS A 103 3.69 23.40 -1.24
N SER A 104 4.23 22.56 -0.37
CA SER A 104 4.00 22.73 1.06
C SER A 104 4.68 24.02 1.52
N PHE A 105 4.04 24.76 2.43
CA PHE A 105 4.64 25.97 3.01
C PHE A 105 5.83 25.66 3.94
N GLU A 106 5.99 24.39 4.31
CA GLU A 106 6.95 23.92 5.29
C GLU A 106 8.23 23.34 4.65
N LEU A 107 8.14 22.81 3.43
CA LEU A 107 9.27 22.23 2.71
C LEU A 107 9.73 23.13 1.58
N ASN A 108 11.04 23.26 1.42
CA ASN A 108 11.59 23.92 0.25
C ASN A 108 11.49 23.03 -1.01
N GLU A 109 11.71 23.61 -2.18
CA GLU A 109 11.60 22.91 -3.46
C GLU A 109 12.54 21.69 -3.56
N THR A 110 13.73 21.77 -2.95
CA THR A 110 14.70 20.66 -2.98
C THR A 110 14.20 19.48 -2.15
N GLU A 111 13.63 19.73 -0.98
CA GLU A 111 13.06 18.71 -0.10
C GLU A 111 11.85 18.03 -0.76
N ASN A 112 10.94 18.79 -1.37
CA ASN A 112 9.80 18.23 -2.10
C ASN A 112 10.26 17.32 -3.26
N LEU A 113 11.29 17.74 -4.01
CA LEU A 113 11.87 16.93 -5.07
C LEU A 113 12.57 15.67 -4.55
N GLN A 114 13.19 15.71 -3.38
CA GLN A 114 13.80 14.54 -2.75
C GLN A 114 12.72 13.52 -2.35
N ILE A 115 11.65 13.96 -1.69
CA ILE A 115 10.54 13.08 -1.31
C ILE A 115 9.87 12.49 -2.56
N ALA A 116 9.64 13.30 -3.60
CA ALA A 116 9.10 12.79 -4.87
C ALA A 116 10.00 11.72 -5.51
N LYS A 117 11.33 11.92 -5.49
CA LYS A 117 12.30 10.92 -5.97
C LYS A 117 12.24 9.63 -5.15
N CYS A 118 12.16 9.75 -3.82
CA CYS A 118 11.98 8.62 -2.91
C CYS A 118 10.72 7.82 -3.27
N GLN A 119 9.58 8.47 -3.40
CA GLN A 119 8.31 7.83 -3.79
C GLN A 119 8.38 7.18 -5.18
N LEU A 120 9.05 7.80 -6.15
CA LEU A 120 9.31 7.22 -7.47
C LEU A 120 10.13 5.93 -7.38
N GLN A 121 11.16 5.89 -6.52
CA GLN A 121 11.96 4.68 -6.33
C GLN A 121 11.12 3.53 -5.78
N VAL A 122 10.23 3.81 -4.81
CA VAL A 122 9.31 2.79 -4.29
C VAL A 122 8.35 2.31 -5.37
N TYR A 123 7.77 3.23 -6.14
CA TYR A 123 6.91 2.88 -7.27
C TYR A 123 7.60 1.94 -8.26
N LEU A 124 8.84 2.25 -8.67
CA LEU A 124 9.60 1.43 -9.61
C LEU A 124 9.90 0.04 -9.04
N TYR A 125 10.31 -0.04 -7.77
CA TYR A 125 10.53 -1.31 -7.08
C TYR A 125 9.26 -2.18 -7.06
N LEU A 126 8.14 -1.61 -6.63
CA LEU A 126 6.85 -2.32 -6.57
C LEU A 126 6.35 -2.72 -7.95
N LYS A 127 6.58 -1.88 -8.97
CA LYS A 127 6.23 -2.18 -10.37
C LYS A 127 6.98 -3.38 -10.92
N ASP A 128 8.27 -3.47 -10.66
CA ASP A 128 9.05 -4.60 -11.12
C ASP A 128 8.65 -5.88 -10.37
N ALA A 129 8.44 -5.80 -9.05
CA ALA A 129 7.91 -6.92 -8.26
C ALA A 129 6.53 -7.39 -8.78
N PHE A 130 5.61 -6.46 -9.06
CA PHE A 130 4.27 -6.76 -9.58
C PHE A 130 4.33 -7.45 -10.95
N LYS A 131 5.17 -6.96 -11.87
CA LYS A 131 5.36 -7.57 -13.19
C LYS A 131 5.90 -9.00 -13.10
N HIS A 132 6.87 -9.23 -12.21
CA HIS A 132 7.44 -10.56 -12.01
C HIS A 132 6.41 -11.53 -11.43
N LYS A 133 5.60 -11.08 -10.47
CA LYS A 133 4.60 -11.90 -9.80
C LYS A 133 3.39 -12.20 -10.68
N TYR A 134 2.87 -11.20 -11.37
CA TYR A 134 1.61 -11.27 -12.11
C TYR A 134 1.81 -11.27 -13.62
N ASN A 135 2.83 -11.97 -14.13
CA ASN A 135 3.21 -11.95 -15.54
C ASN A 135 2.02 -12.23 -16.48
N PHE A 136 1.40 -11.16 -16.98
CA PHE A 136 0.16 -11.21 -17.76
C PHE A 136 0.32 -11.93 -19.10
N TYR A 137 1.55 -12.01 -19.62
CA TYR A 137 1.83 -12.78 -20.85
C TYR A 137 1.66 -14.29 -20.64
N ALA A 138 1.88 -14.82 -19.43
CA ALA A 138 1.59 -16.22 -19.13
C ALA A 138 0.07 -16.46 -19.02
N LEU A 139 -0.64 -15.53 -18.38
CA LEU A 139 -2.09 -15.58 -18.20
C LEU A 139 -2.88 -15.47 -19.52
N LEU A 140 -2.44 -14.62 -20.45
CA LEU A 140 -3.09 -14.47 -21.75
C LEU A 140 -2.89 -15.69 -22.67
N ASN A 141 -1.72 -16.34 -22.60
CA ASN A 141 -1.43 -17.55 -23.39
C ASN A 141 -2.20 -18.81 -22.92
N ASP A 142 -2.77 -18.79 -21.72
CA ASP A 142 -3.63 -19.87 -21.20
C ASP A 142 -5.13 -19.62 -21.45
N ILE A 143 -5.52 -18.41 -21.90
CA ILE A 143 -6.91 -18.09 -22.29
C ILE A 143 -7.20 -18.52 -23.74
N ASP A 144 -6.16 -18.70 -24.56
CA ASP A 144 -6.24 -19.15 -25.95
C ASP A 144 -6.04 -20.69 -26.14
N LYS A 145 -6.15 -21.48 -25.06
CA LYS A 145 -6.12 -22.96 -25.08
C LYS A 145 -7.42 -23.56 -24.55
#